data_AF-A0A9P7G0S4-F1
#
_entry.id   AF-A0A9P7G0S4-F1
#
_cell.length_a   1.000
_cell.length_b   1.000
_cell.length_c   1.000
_cell.angle_alpha   90.00
_cell.angle_beta   90.00
_cell.angle_gamma   90.00
#
_symmetry.space_group_name_H-M   'P 1'
#
loop_
_entity.id
_entity.type
_entity.pdbx_description
1 polymer ?
#
loop_
_entity_poly.entity_id
_entity_poly.type
_entity_poly.pdbx_seq_one_letter_code
_entity_poly.pdbx_strand_id
1 'polypeptide(L)'
;MSMQRLREQDWVKVTVGEYQGLVGIAKNISTDEAIIFVPEQHVEVTVALNQLRKYTKVGDEVKVIFGPHTGAEGWVVAVDTADNVAVFDPKTGLE
;
A
#
# COMPACT_ATOMS: atom_id res chain seq x y z
N MET A 1 9.18 -14.34 4.58
CA MET A 1 9.34 -13.13 3.73
C MET A 1 7.95 -12.74 3.24
N SER A 2 7.47 -11.53 3.54
CA SER A 2 6.21 -11.05 2.96
C SER A 2 6.43 -10.78 1.48
N MET A 3 5.79 -11.55 0.60
CA MET A 3 5.85 -11.31 -0.83
C MET A 3 4.94 -10.11 -1.15
N GLN A 4 5.52 -8.91 -1.13
CA GLN A 4 4.80 -7.70 -1.48
C GLN A 4 4.91 -7.48 -2.99
N ARG A 5 3.78 -7.60 -3.69
CA ARG A 5 3.73 -7.31 -5.13
C ARG A 5 3.47 -5.81 -5.34
N LEU A 6 4.54 -5.02 -5.30
CA LEU A 6 4.51 -3.62 -5.73
C LEU A 6 4.61 -3.52 -7.26
N ARG A 7 3.93 -2.53 -7.82
CA ARG A 7 3.94 -2.17 -9.24
C ARG A 7 4.07 -0.66 -9.36
N GLU A 8 4.55 -0.21 -10.51
CA GLU A 8 4.49 1.22 -10.83
C GLU A 8 3.05 1.71 -10.76
N GLN A 9 2.90 2.98 -10.38
CA GLN A 9 1.61 3.64 -10.12
C GLN A 9 0.87 3.15 -8.87
N ASP A 10 1.41 2.17 -8.12
CA ASP A 10 0.87 1.86 -6.80
C ASP A 10 1.11 3.03 -5.84
N TRP A 11 0.09 3.38 -5.05
CA TRP A 11 0.27 4.20 -3.87
C TRP A 11 1.00 3.41 -2.79
N VAL A 12 2.02 4.01 -2.20
CA VAL A 12 2.87 3.40 -1.18
C VAL A 12 3.15 4.37 -0.04
N LYS A 13 3.42 3.80 1.14
CA LYS A 13 3.86 4.48 2.34
C LYS A 13 5.23 3.96 2.72
N VAL A 14 6.12 4.86 3.11
CA VAL A 14 7.41 4.51 3.71
C VAL A 14 7.19 4.20 5.19
N THR A 15 7.50 2.98 5.63
CA THR A 15 7.18 2.51 6.99
C THR A 15 8.32 2.68 7.97
N VAL A 16 9.56 2.78 7.50
CA VAL A 16 10.77 2.92 8.32
C VAL A 16 11.85 3.71 7.57
N GLY A 17 12.82 4.26 8.31
CA GLY A 17 13.98 4.96 7.74
C GLY A 17 13.78 6.48 7.65
N GLU A 18 14.66 7.15 6.91
CA GLU A 18 14.72 8.62 6.80
C GLU A 18 13.40 9.23 6.31
N TYR A 19 12.74 8.57 5.37
CA TYR A 19 11.52 9.04 4.73
C TYR A 19 10.24 8.48 5.38
N GLN A 20 10.33 7.92 6.59
CA GLN A 20 9.19 7.30 7.28
C GLN A 20 8.01 8.27 7.37
N GLY A 21 6.82 7.75 7.00
CA GLY A 21 5.58 8.52 6.99
C GLY A 21 5.27 9.20 5.66
N LEU A 22 6.21 9.27 4.72
CA LEU A 22 5.90 9.74 3.37
C LEU A 22 4.95 8.77 2.65
N VAL A 23 3.98 9.34 1.95
CA VAL A 23 3.05 8.65 1.08
C VAL A 23 3.18 9.21 -0.33
N GLY A 24 3.24 8.33 -1.32
CA GLY A 24 3.40 8.73 -2.71
C GLY A 24 3.16 7.61 -3.69
N ILE A 25 3.53 7.84 -4.94
CA ILE A 25 3.31 6.95 -6.07
C ILE A 25 4.64 6.29 -6.45
N ALA A 26 4.67 4.97 -6.50
CA ALA A 26 5.85 4.22 -6.91
C ALA A 26 6.12 4.38 -8.42
N LYS A 27 7.37 4.67 -8.77
CA LYS A 27 7.93 4.81 -10.12
C LYS A 27 9.27 4.07 -10.21
N ASN A 28 9.68 3.69 -11.41
CA ASN A 28 11.00 3.11 -11.70
C ASN A 28 11.42 2.04 -10.68
N ILE A 29 10.56 1.03 -10.50
CA ILE A 29 10.81 -0.04 -9.53
C ILE A 29 11.92 -0.95 -10.07
N SER A 30 13.00 -1.09 -9.30
CA SER A 30 14.10 -2.02 -9.57
C SER A 30 14.02 -3.25 -8.66
N THR A 31 15.12 -4.01 -8.56
CA THR A 31 15.20 -5.19 -7.69
C THR A 31 15.15 -4.83 -6.20
N ASP A 32 15.78 -3.72 -5.81
CA ASP A 32 16.01 -3.38 -4.39
C ASP A 32 15.41 -2.04 -3.97
N GLU A 33 15.13 -1.15 -4.93
CA GLU A 33 14.64 0.21 -4.66
C GLU A 33 13.55 0.64 -5.64
N ALA A 34 12.82 1.69 -5.27
CA ALA A 34 11.87 2.40 -6.12
C ALA A 34 12.01 3.91 -5.93
N ILE A 35 11.64 4.66 -6.96
CA ILE A 35 11.43 6.10 -6.85
C ILE A 35 10.01 6.34 -6.36
N ILE A 36 9.84 7.12 -5.30
CA ILE A 36 8.52 7.53 -4.81
C ILE A 36 8.30 8.99 -5.16
N PHE A 37 7.32 9.25 -6.01
CA PHE A 37 6.86 10.61 -6.30
C PHE A 37 5.84 11.03 -5.24
N VAL A 38 6.14 12.10 -4.51
CA VAL A 38 5.27 12.68 -3.48
C VAL A 38 4.51 13.86 -4.08
N PRO A 39 3.23 13.71 -4.45
CA PRO A 39 2.54 14.71 -5.27
C PRO A 39 2.39 16.07 -4.58
N GLU A 40 2.13 16.07 -3.27
CA GLU A 40 1.91 17.28 -2.47
C GLU A 40 3.15 18.19 -2.42
N GLN A 41 4.33 17.59 -2.48
CA GLN A 41 5.60 18.29 -2.39
C GLN A 41 6.29 18.44 -3.76
N HIS A 42 5.77 17.75 -4.79
CA HIS A 42 6.37 17.67 -6.12
C HIS A 42 7.84 17.24 -6.10
N VAL A 43 8.17 16.26 -5.26
CA VAL A 43 9.53 15.70 -5.12
C VAL A 43 9.55 14.20 -5.41
N GLU A 44 10.73 13.71 -5.75
CA GLU A 44 11.01 12.28 -5.91
C GLU A 44 12.09 11.86 -4.92
N VAL A 45 11.86 10.73 -4.23
CA VAL A 45 12.82 10.14 -3.29
C VAL A 45 13.09 8.69 -3.65
N THR A 46 14.33 8.25 -3.55
CA THR A 46 14.69 6.84 -3.74
C THR A 46 14.58 6.10 -2.42
N VAL A 47 13.82 5.02 -2.39
CA VAL A 47 13.52 4.25 -1.17
C VAL A 47 13.72 2.76 -1.42
N ALA A 48 14.34 2.08 -0.47
CA ALA A 48 14.51 0.63 -0.53
C ALA A 48 13.14 -0.07 -0.44
N LEU A 49 12.91 -1.09 -1.27
CA LEU A 49 11.61 -1.79 -1.36
C LEU A 49 11.16 -2.39 -0.02
N ASN A 50 12.10 -2.83 0.81
CA ASN A 50 11.79 -3.39 2.12
C ASN A 50 11.23 -2.34 3.12
N GLN A 51 11.40 -1.05 2.84
CA GLN A 51 10.86 0.07 3.61
C GLN A 51 9.47 0.52 3.12
N LEU A 52 8.95 -0.08 2.05
CA LEU A 52 7.69 0.33 1.44
C LEU A 52 6.55 -0.63 1.82
N ARG A 53 5.35 -0.08 2.01
CA ARG A 53 4.09 -0.83 2.05
C ARG A 53 3.09 -0.22 1.06
N LYS A 54 2.20 -1.03 0.48
CA LYS A 54 1.06 -0.47 -0.27
C LYS A 54 0.28 0.43 0.68
N TYR A 55 -0.08 1.61 0.20
CA TYR A 55 -0.89 2.54 0.95
C TYR A 55 -2.34 2.42 0.51
N THR A 56 -3.22 2.20 1.48
CA THR A 56 -4.67 2.12 1.32
C THR A 56 -5.31 2.93 2.43
N LYS A 57 -6.39 3.63 2.12
CA LYS A 57 -7.14 4.46 3.06
C LYS A 57 -8.62 4.08 3.06
N VAL A 58 -9.33 4.49 4.09
CA VAL A 58 -10.79 4.34 4.18
C VAL A 58 -11.45 4.88 2.91
N GLY A 59 -12.36 4.09 2.34
CA GLY A 59 -13.07 4.38 1.10
C GLY A 59 -12.42 3.81 -0.17
N ASP A 60 -11.16 3.35 -0.13
CA ASP A 60 -10.54 2.70 -1.27
C ASP A 60 -11.21 1.35 -1.57
N GLU A 61 -11.44 1.05 -2.85
CA GLU A 61 -11.82 -0.29 -3.31
C GLU A 61 -10.57 -1.15 -3.43
N VAL A 62 -10.60 -2.35 -2.85
CA VAL A 62 -9.45 -3.25 -2.77
C VAL A 62 -9.82 -4.68 -3.13
N LYS A 63 -8.79 -5.42 -3.55
CA LYS A 63 -8.85 -6.86 -3.77
C LYS A 63 -7.78 -7.55 -2.93
N VAL A 64 -8.17 -8.57 -2.17
CA VAL A 64 -7.22 -9.40 -1.43
C VAL A 64 -6.54 -10.35 -2.41
N ILE A 65 -5.22 -10.22 -2.55
CA ILE A 65 -4.42 -11.02 -3.51
C ILE A 65 -3.68 -12.21 -2.87
N PHE A 66 -3.65 -12.30 -1.55
CA PHE A 66 -2.96 -13.34 -0.81
C PHE A 66 -3.55 -13.52 0.60
N GLY A 67 -3.52 -14.75 1.13
CA GLY A 67 -4.05 -15.10 2.45
C GLY A 67 -5.43 -15.78 2.42
N PRO A 68 -6.04 -16.02 3.60
CA PRO A 68 -7.31 -16.78 3.71
C PRO A 68 -8.49 -16.17 2.96
N HIS A 69 -8.50 -14.85 2.79
CA HIS A 69 -9.58 -14.10 2.11
C HIS A 69 -9.25 -13.79 0.64
N THR A 70 -8.28 -14.49 0.04
CA THR A 70 -7.86 -14.24 -1.35
C THR A 70 -9.04 -14.26 -2.32
N GLY A 71 -9.13 -13.24 -3.17
CA GLY A 71 -10.19 -13.08 -4.16
C GLY A 71 -11.38 -12.25 -3.68
N ALA A 72 -11.47 -11.95 -2.37
CA ALA A 72 -12.43 -10.99 -1.86
C ALA A 72 -12.14 -9.59 -2.41
N GLU A 73 -13.21 -8.87 -2.75
CA GLU A 73 -13.21 -7.51 -3.29
C GLU A 73 -14.20 -6.69 -2.47
N GLY A 74 -13.85 -5.46 -2.11
CA GLY A 74 -14.65 -4.66 -1.21
C GLY A 74 -14.05 -3.30 -0.93
N TRP A 75 -14.59 -2.60 0.08
CA TRP A 75 -14.13 -1.27 0.45
C TRP A 75 -13.42 -1.28 1.80
N VAL A 76 -12.34 -0.52 1.90
CA VAL A 76 -11.67 -0.29 3.18
C VAL A 76 -12.58 0.54 4.09
N VAL A 77 -12.93 0.00 5.25
CA VAL A 77 -13.79 0.67 6.25
C VAL A 77 -13.00 1.16 7.47
N ALA A 78 -11.87 0.53 7.76
CA ALA A 78 -10.96 0.95 8.82
C ALA A 78 -9.51 0.60 8.46
N VAL A 79 -8.58 1.43 8.94
CA VAL A 79 -7.14 1.16 8.95
C VAL A 79 -6.63 1.49 10.34
N ASP A 80 -6.01 0.54 11.02
CA ASP A 80 -5.48 0.74 12.37
C ASP A 80 -4.03 1.27 12.37
N THR A 81 -3.49 1.53 13.57
CA THR A 81 -2.13 2.05 13.73
C THR A 81 -1.03 1.06 13.37
N ALA A 82 -1.37 -0.23 13.24
CA ALA A 82 -0.46 -1.29 12.80
C ALA A 82 -0.59 -1.58 11.28
N ASP A 83 -1.29 -0.71 10.53
CA ASP A 83 -1.60 -0.84 9.11
C ASP A 83 -2.44 -2.12 8.80
N ASN A 84 -3.20 -2.65 9.77
CA ASN A 84 -4.22 -3.66 9.47
C ASN A 84 -5.41 -2.97 8.80
N VAL A 85 -5.94 -3.61 7.76
CA VAL A 85 -7.01 -3.07 6.92
C VAL A 85 -8.23 -3.96 7.08
N ALA A 86 -9.34 -3.36 7.48
CA ALA A 86 -10.63 -4.03 7.52
C ALA A 86 -11.42 -3.68 6.25
N VAL A 87 -12.02 -4.69 5.62
CA VAL A 87 -12.60 -4.59 4.28
C VAL A 87 -14.03 -5.11 4.31
N PHE A 88 -14.98 -4.24 4.00
CA PHE A 88 -16.36 -4.65 3.83
C PHE A 88 -16.55 -5.41 2.51
N ASP A 89 -16.96 -6.67 2.59
CA ASP A 89 -17.29 -7.52 1.45
C ASP A 89 -18.81 -7.43 1.13
N PRO A 90 -19.21 -6.80 0.01
CA PRO A 90 -20.62 -6.65 -0.35
C PRO A 90 -21.33 -7.99 -0.64
N LYS A 91 -20.61 -9.07 -0.92
CA LYS A 91 -21.21 -10.38 -1.21
C LYS A 91 -21.67 -11.08 0.06
N THR A 92 -20.97 -10.84 1.18
CA THR A 92 -21.27 -11.47 2.47
C THR A 92 -21.96 -10.50 3.44
N GLY A 93 -21.81 -9.19 3.24
CA GLY A 93 -22.31 -8.15 4.13
C GLY A 93 -21.50 -8.03 5.43
N LEU A 94 -20.27 -8.54 5.45
CA LEU A 94 -19.38 -8.57 6.60
C LEU A 94 -18.12 -7.73 6.35
N GLU A 95 -17.47 -7.34 7.45
CA GLU A 95 -16.12 -6.74 7.52
C GLU A 95 -15.09 -7.80 7.92
#